data_AF-C3YJD4-F1
#
_entry.id   AF-C3YJD4-F1
#
_cell.length_a   1.000
_cell.length_b   1.000
_cell.length_c   1.000
_cell.angle_alpha   90.00
_cell.angle_beta   90.00
_cell.angle_gamma   90.00
#
_symmetry.space_group_name_H-M   'P 1'
#
loop_
_entity.id
_entity.type
_entity.pdbx_description
1 polymer ?
#
loop_
_entity_poly.entity_id
_entity_poly.type
_entity_poly.pdbx_seq_one_letter_code
_entity_poly.pdbx_strand_id
1 'polypeptide(L)'
;MQTVRPQFSQSLHHGVLSHYHSSLQLLNNKLPFGLAEVGRCFARTAAHEERFLYSAREMTAMSMLFFVPPKKSGAWFDLYQRQRMQWWRKFASSPSSFSVVDTETDMTYPTVNIQFTFPWGVDTVERISLRYDSDLLDLEKKTGLSYQITDYIARDLRTAGIPCWYSADPQHSNEQQHARYDEMGVPFSVAVNENTIKTGITLVRNRDTTVK
;
A
#
# COMPACT_ATOMS: atom_id res chain seq x y z
N MET A 1 -4.00 -19.94 -21.13
CA MET A 1 -4.58 -18.71 -20.56
C MET A 1 -4.37 -18.75 -19.06
N GLN A 2 -3.38 -18.01 -18.53
CA GLN A 2 -3.22 -17.86 -17.08
C GLN A 2 -4.42 -17.06 -16.58
N THR A 3 -5.30 -17.70 -15.82
CA THR A 3 -6.36 -17.02 -15.08
C THR A 3 -5.68 -16.18 -14.00
N VAL A 4 -5.46 -14.90 -14.31
CA VAL A 4 -5.07 -13.90 -13.31
C VAL A 4 -6.17 -13.89 -12.26
N ARG A 5 -5.90 -14.51 -11.10
CA ARG A 5 -6.83 -14.44 -9.97
C ARG A 5 -7.06 -12.96 -9.67
N PRO A 6 -8.31 -12.47 -9.60
CA PRO A 6 -8.54 -11.09 -9.24
C PRO A 6 -7.92 -10.84 -7.87
N GLN A 7 -6.89 -9.99 -7.82
CA GLN A 7 -6.33 -9.56 -6.56
C GLN A 7 -7.38 -8.68 -5.89
N PHE A 8 -7.98 -9.19 -4.81
CA PHE A 8 -8.90 -8.42 -3.99
C PHE A 8 -8.11 -7.30 -3.32
N SER A 9 -8.12 -6.11 -3.91
CA SER A 9 -7.49 -4.94 -3.30
C SER A 9 -8.50 -4.16 -2.47
N GLN A 10 -8.10 -3.81 -1.26
CA GLN A 10 -8.85 -2.91 -0.39
C GLN A 10 -8.70 -1.44 -0.81
N SER A 11 -7.63 -1.10 -1.55
CA SER A 11 -7.38 0.27 -2.04
C SER A 11 -6.60 0.28 -3.36
N LEU A 12 -6.78 1.34 -4.16
CA LEU A 12 -6.02 1.52 -5.41
C LEU A 12 -4.63 2.13 -5.16
N HIS A 13 -4.35 2.59 -3.93
CA HIS A 13 -3.15 3.36 -3.60
C HIS A 13 -1.84 2.66 -4.01
N HIS A 14 -1.70 1.36 -3.69
CA HIS A 14 -0.48 0.63 -4.01
C HIS A 14 -0.27 0.41 -5.52
N GLY A 15 -1.36 0.21 -6.26
CA GLY A 15 -1.33 0.07 -7.72
C GLY A 15 -0.80 1.35 -8.38
N VAL A 16 -1.40 2.49 -8.04
CA VAL A 16 -0.96 3.82 -8.52
C VAL A 16 0.50 4.09 -8.15
N LEU A 17 0.90 3.78 -6.91
CA LEU A 17 2.25 4.02 -6.41
C LEU A 17 3.31 3.20 -7.18
N SER A 18 2.99 1.97 -7.58
CA SER A 18 3.91 1.11 -8.34
C SER A 18 4.37 1.72 -9.67
N HIS A 19 3.56 2.61 -10.25
CA HIS A 19 3.85 3.29 -11.51
C HIS A 19 4.68 4.57 -11.35
N TYR A 20 5.12 4.91 -10.12
CA TYR A 20 5.87 6.13 -9.84
C TYR A 20 7.13 6.27 -10.69
N HIS A 21 8.02 5.26 -10.70
CA HIS A 21 9.30 5.33 -11.42
C HIS A 21 9.13 5.48 -12.93
N SER A 22 8.29 4.65 -13.54
CA SER A 22 8.04 4.69 -14.98
C SER A 22 7.45 6.04 -15.40
N SER A 23 6.56 6.59 -14.58
CA SER A 23 5.93 7.89 -14.83
C SER A 23 6.91 9.04 -14.63
N LEU A 24 7.75 8.99 -13.60
CA LEU A 24 8.78 10.00 -13.34
C LEU A 24 9.78 10.05 -14.50
N GLN A 25 10.21 8.89 -15.01
CA GLN A 25 11.08 8.79 -16.18
C GLN A 25 10.41 9.39 -17.43
N LEU A 26 9.14 9.05 -17.67
CA LEU A 26 8.36 9.60 -18.79
C LEU A 26 8.25 11.13 -18.72
N LEU A 27 8.18 11.68 -17.51
CA LEU A 27 8.08 13.12 -17.25
C LEU A 27 9.46 13.80 -17.10
N ASN A 28 10.53 13.16 -17.58
CA ASN A 28 11.91 13.67 -17.54
C ASN A 28 12.38 14.04 -16.13
N ASN A 29 11.98 13.25 -15.13
CA ASN A 29 12.31 13.43 -13.72
C ASN A 29 11.90 14.79 -13.15
N LYS A 30 10.80 15.37 -13.65
CA LYS A 30 10.29 16.67 -13.21
C LYS A 30 9.08 16.50 -12.28
N LEU A 31 9.12 17.22 -11.16
CA LEU A 31 8.00 17.43 -10.25
C LEU A 31 7.42 18.85 -10.44
N PRO A 32 6.12 19.08 -10.15
CA PRO A 32 5.13 18.12 -9.67
C PRO A 32 4.41 17.36 -10.79
N PHE A 33 3.89 16.17 -10.47
CA PHE A 33 3.00 15.42 -11.37
C PHE A 33 2.01 14.54 -10.59
N GLY A 34 0.95 14.11 -11.26
CA GLY A 34 -0.10 13.28 -10.67
C GLY A 34 -0.34 11.98 -11.44
N LEU A 35 -0.69 10.94 -10.71
CA LEU A 35 -1.21 9.68 -11.23
C LEU A 35 -2.59 9.44 -10.63
N ALA A 36 -3.54 9.04 -11.46
CA ALA A 36 -4.90 8.77 -11.03
C ALA A 36 -5.40 7.46 -11.63
N GLU A 37 -6.14 6.70 -10.84
CA GLU A 37 -6.76 5.44 -11.25
C GLU A 37 -8.18 5.36 -10.72
N VAL A 38 -9.07 4.81 -11.54
CA VAL A 38 -10.44 4.47 -11.16
C VAL A 38 -10.58 2.96 -11.29
N GLY A 39 -11.04 2.31 -10.24
CA GLY A 39 -11.08 0.87 -10.17
C GLY A 39 -12.04 0.33 -9.12
N ARG A 40 -12.21 -0.99 -9.13
CA ARG A 40 -13.03 -1.72 -8.17
C ARG A 40 -12.19 -2.07 -6.95
N CYS A 41 -12.68 -1.69 -5.78
CA CYS A 41 -12.12 -2.05 -4.48
C CYS A 41 -13.11 -2.95 -3.72
N PHE A 42 -12.58 -3.75 -2.80
CA PHE A 42 -13.38 -4.64 -1.98
C PHE A 42 -13.18 -4.33 -0.50
N ALA A 43 -14.24 -3.90 0.18
CA ALA A 43 -14.27 -3.75 1.63
C ALA A 43 -14.70 -5.07 2.29
N ARG A 44 -14.04 -5.42 3.38
CA ARG A 44 -14.48 -6.52 4.23
C ARG A 44 -15.70 -6.06 5.03
N THR A 45 -16.80 -6.80 4.94
CA THR A 45 -17.95 -6.58 5.83
C THR A 45 -17.72 -7.41 7.10
N ALA A 46 -17.76 -6.78 8.27
CA ALA A 46 -17.75 -7.48 9.56
C ALA A 46 -19.12 -8.12 9.80
N ALA A 47 -19.43 -9.20 9.07
CA ALA A 47 -20.66 -9.95 9.29
C ALA A 47 -20.39 -11.03 10.35
N HIS A 48 -20.68 -10.70 11.61
CA HIS A 48 -20.74 -11.56 12.80
C HIS A 48 -19.49 -12.44 13.05
N GLU A 49 -18.79 -12.16 14.15
CA GLU A 49 -17.60 -12.91 14.63
C GLU A 49 -17.79 -14.44 14.75
N GLU A 50 -19.04 -14.92 14.72
CA GLU A 50 -19.40 -16.33 14.90
C GLU A 50 -19.51 -17.15 13.59
N ARG A 51 -19.43 -16.55 12.40
CA ARG A 51 -19.51 -17.31 11.13
C ARG A 51 -18.32 -16.98 10.21
N PHE A 52 -17.60 -18.02 9.78
CA PHE A 52 -16.49 -17.98 8.80
C PHE A 52 -16.88 -17.50 7.38
N LEU A 53 -18.04 -16.85 7.21
CA LEU A 53 -18.55 -16.37 5.94
C LEU A 53 -18.18 -14.89 5.77
N TYR A 54 -17.04 -14.62 5.14
CA TYR A 54 -16.67 -13.26 4.75
C TYR A 54 -17.55 -12.79 3.58
N SER A 55 -18.34 -11.75 3.80
CA SER A 55 -19.02 -11.02 2.72
C SER A 55 -18.14 -9.83 2.31
N ALA A 56 -17.72 -9.80 1.04
CA ALA A 56 -16.97 -8.69 0.48
C ALA A 56 -17.95 -7.69 -0.18
N ARG A 57 -17.92 -6.44 0.26
CA ARG A 57 -18.64 -5.36 -0.41
C ARG A 57 -17.76 -4.78 -1.48
N GLU A 58 -18.26 -4.78 -2.71
CA GLU A 58 -17.60 -4.13 -3.82
C GLU A 58 -17.93 -2.63 -3.87
N MET A 59 -16.93 -1.81 -4.14
CA MET A 59 -17.08 -0.37 -4.38
C MET A 59 -16.26 0.04 -5.59
N THR A 60 -16.74 1.02 -6.36
CA THR A 60 -15.89 1.72 -7.33
C THR A 60 -15.28 2.93 -6.64
N ALA A 61 -13.95 3.03 -6.66
CA ALA A 61 -13.22 4.13 -6.06
C ALA A 61 -12.32 4.80 -7.11
N MET A 62 -12.03 6.08 -6.90
CA MET A 62 -10.95 6.79 -7.57
C MET A 62 -9.85 7.05 -6.54
N SER A 63 -8.59 6.82 -6.91
CA SER A 63 -7.44 7.26 -6.14
C SER A 63 -6.54 8.13 -7.01
N MET A 64 -6.05 9.23 -6.45
CA MET A 64 -5.08 10.11 -7.08
C MET A 64 -3.90 10.33 -6.14
N LEU A 65 -2.70 10.09 -6.64
CA LEU A 65 -1.44 10.42 -5.99
C LEU A 65 -0.79 11.58 -6.73
N PHE A 66 -0.50 12.66 -6.01
CA PHE A 66 0.12 13.85 -6.57
C PHE A 66 1.48 14.09 -5.90
N PHE A 67 2.54 13.93 -6.67
CA PHE A 67 3.92 14.02 -6.21
C PHE A 67 4.41 15.46 -6.36
N VAL A 68 4.88 16.04 -5.26
CA VAL A 68 5.21 17.47 -5.15
C VAL A 68 6.54 17.64 -4.43
N PRO A 69 7.37 18.63 -4.79
CA PRO A 69 8.55 18.97 -4.02
C PRO A 69 8.19 19.34 -2.57
N PRO A 70 8.94 18.88 -1.54
CA PRO A 70 8.58 19.08 -0.13
C PRO A 70 8.31 20.53 0.26
N LYS A 71 9.03 21.49 -0.35
CA LYS A 71 8.88 22.93 -0.07
C LYS A 71 7.51 23.50 -0.47
N LYS A 72 6.80 22.86 -1.40
CA LYS A 72 5.51 23.33 -1.94
C LYS A 72 4.34 22.44 -1.51
N SER A 73 4.58 21.38 -0.74
CA SER A 73 3.59 20.36 -0.43
C SER A 73 2.35 20.91 0.28
N GLY A 74 2.54 21.78 1.30
CA GLY A 74 1.44 22.45 2.00
C GLY A 74 0.57 23.32 1.09
N ALA A 75 1.19 24.15 0.23
CA ALA A 75 0.46 25.00 -0.70
C ALA A 75 -0.39 24.19 -1.71
N TRP A 76 0.14 23.05 -2.16
CA TRP A 76 -0.62 22.12 -3.01
C TRP A 76 -1.73 21.42 -2.25
N PHE A 77 -1.49 21.02 -1.00
CA PHE A 77 -2.50 20.41 -0.14
C PHE A 77 -3.71 21.34 0.04
N ASP A 78 -3.48 22.62 0.38
CA ASP A 78 -4.54 23.62 0.52
C ASP A 78 -5.25 23.94 -0.81
N LEU A 79 -4.53 23.88 -1.93
CA LEU A 79 -5.09 24.06 -3.26
C LEU A 79 -6.03 22.91 -3.61
N TYR A 80 -5.63 21.66 -3.38
CA TYR A 80 -6.46 20.49 -3.67
C TYR A 80 -7.70 20.46 -2.80
N GLN A 81 -7.60 20.74 -1.50
CA GLN A 81 -8.78 20.84 -0.63
C GLN A 81 -9.82 21.81 -1.20
N ARG A 82 -9.38 23.02 -1.59
CA ARG A 82 -10.28 24.02 -2.19
C ARG A 82 -10.86 23.59 -3.52
N GLN A 83 -10.04 23.05 -4.42
CA GLN A 83 -10.50 22.62 -5.75
C GLN A 83 -11.48 21.45 -5.66
N ARG A 84 -11.20 20.44 -4.82
CA ARG A 84 -12.07 19.28 -4.63
C ARG A 84 -13.38 19.68 -3.98
N MET A 85 -13.34 20.58 -2.99
CA MET A 85 -14.54 21.13 -2.38
C MET A 85 -15.40 21.91 -3.38
N GLN A 86 -14.80 22.75 -4.22
CA GLN A 86 -15.51 23.45 -5.29
C GLN A 86 -16.10 22.50 -6.31
N TRP A 87 -15.37 21.43 -6.66
CA TRP A 87 -15.85 20.40 -7.58
C TRP A 87 -17.10 19.72 -7.05
N TRP A 88 -17.10 19.27 -5.78
CA TRP A 88 -18.28 18.67 -5.16
C TRP A 88 -19.47 19.64 -5.10
N ARG A 89 -19.23 20.88 -4.69
CA ARG A 89 -20.27 21.92 -4.63
C ARG A 89 -20.89 22.24 -5.98
N LYS A 90 -20.09 22.20 -7.06
CA LYS A 90 -20.55 22.52 -8.41
C LYS A 90 -21.64 21.56 -8.92
N PHE A 91 -21.56 20.28 -8.55
CA PHE A 91 -22.46 19.24 -9.04
C PHE A 91 -23.54 18.84 -8.04
N ALA A 92 -23.57 19.48 -6.87
CA ALA A 92 -24.52 19.17 -5.83
C ALA A 92 -25.74 20.09 -5.88
N SER A 93 -26.92 19.53 -5.62
CA SER A 93 -28.15 20.31 -5.46
C SER A 93 -28.12 21.20 -4.20
N SER A 94 -27.37 20.80 -3.18
CA SER A 94 -27.17 21.57 -1.93
C SER A 94 -25.67 21.73 -1.64
N PRO A 95 -25.02 22.79 -2.16
CA PRO A 95 -23.58 23.02 -1.96
C PRO A 95 -23.18 23.28 -0.49
N SER A 96 -24.13 23.75 0.33
CA SER A 96 -23.93 24.01 1.76
C SER A 96 -23.87 22.73 2.61
N SER A 97 -24.32 21.59 2.07
CA SER A 97 -24.30 20.30 2.76
C SER A 97 -22.91 19.64 2.79
N PHE A 98 -21.91 20.24 2.15
CA PHE A 98 -20.53 19.79 2.22
C PHE A 98 -19.75 20.57 3.27
N SER A 99 -18.97 19.84 4.06
CA SER A 99 -18.00 20.37 5.02
C SER A 99 -16.63 19.72 4.83
N VAL A 100 -15.60 20.43 5.29
CA VAL A 100 -14.22 19.95 5.33
C VAL A 100 -13.87 19.80 6.80
N VAL A 101 -13.44 18.60 7.20
CA VAL A 101 -13.11 18.29 8.59
C VAL A 101 -11.71 17.72 8.66
N ASP A 102 -10.87 18.34 9.49
CA ASP A 102 -9.55 17.83 9.83
C ASP A 102 -9.69 16.60 10.74
N THR A 103 -8.90 15.56 10.46
CA THR A 103 -8.91 14.36 11.31
C THR A 103 -7.96 14.57 12.48
N GLU A 104 -8.50 14.78 13.68
CA GLU A 104 -7.73 15.33 14.80
C GLU A 104 -6.83 14.33 15.56
N THR A 105 -6.93 13.00 15.38
CA THR A 105 -6.51 12.13 16.51
C THR A 105 -5.79 10.80 16.26
N ASP A 106 -5.66 10.26 15.04
CA ASP A 106 -5.09 8.88 14.94
C ASP A 106 -4.39 8.52 13.61
N MET A 107 -4.05 9.50 12.79
CA MET A 107 -3.44 9.23 11.47
C MET A 107 -1.98 9.70 11.42
N THR A 108 -1.10 8.84 10.91
CA THR A 108 0.35 9.07 10.70
C THR A 108 0.66 10.33 9.88
N TYR A 109 -0.33 10.89 9.18
CA TYR A 109 -0.17 12.01 8.27
C TYR A 109 -1.37 12.98 8.36
N PRO A 110 -1.17 14.30 8.14
CA PRO A 110 -2.27 15.27 8.06
C PRO A 110 -3.30 14.83 7.03
N THR A 111 -4.55 14.69 7.47
CA THR A 111 -5.64 14.15 6.66
C THR A 111 -6.92 14.94 6.86
N VAL A 112 -7.47 15.35 5.72
CA VAL A 112 -8.70 16.13 5.60
C VAL A 112 -9.76 15.25 4.96
N ASN A 113 -10.95 15.22 5.56
CA ASN A 113 -12.10 14.53 5.00
C ASN A 113 -13.09 15.57 4.46
N ILE A 114 -13.49 15.41 3.20
CA ILE A 114 -14.66 16.09 2.64
C ILE A 114 -15.87 15.23 3.00
N GLN A 115 -16.79 15.82 3.77
CA GLN A 115 -17.98 15.16 4.27
C GLN A 115 -19.23 15.75 3.62
N PHE A 116 -20.26 14.91 3.50
CA PHE A 116 -21.58 15.31 3.03
C PHE A 116 -22.65 14.93 4.06
N THR A 117 -23.58 15.87 4.31
CA THR A 117 -24.75 15.62 5.15
C THR A 117 -25.84 14.90 4.36
N PHE A 118 -25.91 13.58 4.49
CA PHE A 118 -26.99 12.76 3.98
C PHE A 118 -28.21 12.78 4.91
N PRO A 119 -29.40 12.34 4.44
CA PRO A 119 -30.59 12.24 5.29
C PRO A 119 -30.43 11.35 6.52
N TRP A 120 -29.50 10.38 6.48
CA TRP A 120 -29.21 9.45 7.57
C TRP A 120 -28.01 9.87 8.44
N GLY A 121 -27.33 10.97 8.10
CA GLY A 121 -26.17 11.45 8.85
C GLY A 121 -25.04 11.98 7.97
N VAL A 122 -23.92 12.30 8.61
CA VAL A 122 -22.73 12.81 7.93
C VAL A 122 -21.84 11.64 7.55
N ASP A 123 -21.45 11.58 6.27
CA ASP A 123 -20.53 10.55 5.78
C ASP A 123 -19.41 11.18 4.93
N THR A 124 -18.25 10.51 4.88
CA THR A 124 -17.07 10.98 4.16
C THR A 124 -17.14 10.56 2.71
N VAL A 125 -17.09 11.53 1.79
CA VAL A 125 -17.13 11.27 0.35
C VAL A 125 -15.75 11.23 -0.29
N GLU A 126 -14.79 11.97 0.26
CA GLU A 126 -13.43 12.04 -0.26
C GLU A 126 -12.45 12.30 0.88
N ARG A 127 -11.29 11.65 0.83
CA ARG A 127 -10.21 11.82 1.79
C ARG A 127 -8.97 12.33 1.07
N ILE A 128 -8.39 13.41 1.59
CA ILE A 128 -7.17 14.03 1.07
C ILE A 128 -6.13 13.98 2.18
N SER A 129 -5.01 13.31 1.94
CA SER A 129 -3.94 13.15 2.92
C SER A 129 -2.62 13.68 2.37
N LEU A 130 -1.89 14.43 3.18
CA LEU A 130 -0.53 14.85 2.88
C LEU A 130 0.44 13.77 3.36
N ARG A 131 0.73 12.80 2.48
CA ARG A 131 1.66 11.70 2.78
C ARG A 131 3.07 12.09 2.36
N TYR A 132 4.03 11.93 3.27
CA TYR A 132 5.43 12.28 3.05
C TYR A 132 6.13 11.19 2.21
N ASP A 133 7.43 10.99 2.42
CA ASP A 133 8.27 10.05 1.68
C ASP A 133 8.14 8.59 2.15
N SER A 134 7.44 8.29 3.25
CA SER A 134 7.34 6.92 3.79
C SER A 134 6.84 5.90 2.76
N ASP A 135 5.79 6.26 1.99
CA ASP A 135 5.25 5.39 0.94
C ASP A 135 6.27 5.14 -0.18
N LEU A 136 7.05 6.16 -0.53
CA LEU A 136 8.09 6.04 -1.56
C LEU A 136 9.28 5.22 -1.05
N LEU A 137 9.70 5.40 0.19
CA LEU A 137 10.75 4.59 0.80
C LEU A 137 10.35 3.11 0.86
N ASP A 138 9.08 2.83 1.17
CA ASP A 138 8.57 1.47 1.15
C ASP A 138 8.42 0.91 -0.27
N LEU A 139 8.13 1.77 -1.26
CA LEU A 139 8.18 1.40 -2.67
C LEU A 139 9.61 1.02 -3.07
N GLU A 140 10.62 1.83 -2.74
CA GLU A 140 12.04 1.58 -3.06
C GLU A 140 12.52 0.25 -2.46
N LYS A 141 12.13 -0.05 -1.22
CA LYS A 141 12.43 -1.35 -0.58
C LYS A 141 11.84 -2.52 -1.38
N LYS A 142 10.63 -2.34 -1.95
CA LYS A 142 9.93 -3.37 -2.74
C LYS A 142 10.41 -3.44 -4.19
N THR A 143 10.90 -2.35 -4.77
CA THR A 143 11.45 -2.35 -6.13
C THR A 143 12.89 -2.87 -6.16
N GLY A 144 13.57 -2.89 -5.02
CA GLY A 144 14.91 -3.47 -4.88
C GLY A 144 15.02 -4.89 -5.44
N LEU A 145 16.10 -5.15 -6.17
CA LEU A 145 16.34 -6.43 -6.85
C LEU A 145 16.34 -7.63 -5.87
N SER A 146 16.81 -7.42 -4.63
CA SER A 146 16.72 -8.42 -3.55
C SER A 146 15.27 -8.80 -3.22
N TYR A 147 14.37 -7.82 -3.14
CA TYR A 147 12.95 -8.05 -2.89
C TYR A 147 12.30 -8.79 -4.06
N GLN A 148 12.58 -8.38 -5.30
CA GLN A 148 12.05 -9.02 -6.50
C GLN A 148 12.44 -10.50 -6.58
N ILE A 149 13.72 -10.81 -6.31
CA ILE A 149 14.21 -12.19 -6.25
C ILE A 149 13.52 -12.97 -5.12
N THR A 150 13.36 -12.34 -3.95
CA THR A 150 12.69 -12.98 -2.80
C THR A 150 11.23 -13.30 -3.12
N ASP A 151 10.49 -12.37 -3.72
CA ASP A 151 9.10 -12.59 -4.13
C ASP A 151 8.99 -13.68 -5.20
N TYR A 152 9.91 -13.69 -6.17
CA TYR A 152 9.99 -14.75 -7.18
C TYR A 152 10.19 -16.13 -6.55
N ILE A 153 11.17 -16.28 -5.66
CA ILE A 153 11.45 -17.55 -4.97
C ILE A 153 10.24 -17.98 -4.14
N ALA A 154 9.63 -17.05 -3.38
CA ALA A 154 8.46 -17.35 -2.57
C ALA A 154 7.27 -17.81 -3.42
N ARG A 155 7.07 -17.21 -4.59
CA ARG A 155 6.03 -17.62 -5.55
C ARG A 155 6.31 -19.01 -6.13
N ASP A 156 7.54 -19.31 -6.51
CA ASP A 156 7.93 -20.64 -7.01
C ASP A 156 7.70 -21.72 -5.96
N LEU A 157 8.14 -21.50 -4.72
CA LEU A 157 7.91 -22.42 -3.60
C LEU A 157 6.42 -22.66 -3.36
N ARG A 158 5.60 -21.60 -3.33
CA ARG A 158 4.15 -21.72 -3.19
C ARG A 158 3.52 -22.50 -4.34
N THR A 159 4.03 -22.33 -5.56
CA THR A 159 3.55 -23.08 -6.75
C THR A 159 3.90 -24.56 -6.65
N ALA A 160 5.05 -24.89 -6.04
CA ALA A 160 5.44 -26.26 -5.72
C ALA A 160 4.69 -26.86 -4.51
N GLY A 161 3.75 -26.13 -3.90
CA GLY A 161 2.97 -26.59 -2.74
C GLY A 161 3.69 -26.41 -1.41
N ILE A 162 4.82 -25.70 -1.37
CA ILE A 162 5.57 -25.41 -0.15
C ILE A 162 5.05 -24.10 0.46
N PRO A 163 4.48 -24.12 1.69
CA PRO A 163 4.05 -22.90 2.34
C PRO A 163 5.27 -22.04 2.68
N CYS A 164 5.31 -20.83 2.11
CA CYS A 164 6.42 -19.91 2.26
C CYS A 164 5.91 -18.55 2.75
N TRP A 165 6.55 -18.07 3.83
CA TRP A 165 6.40 -16.72 4.35
C TRP A 165 7.70 -15.96 4.10
N TYR A 166 7.59 -14.70 3.71
CA TYR A 166 8.74 -13.81 3.58
C TYR A 166 8.37 -12.46 4.21
N SER A 167 9.33 -11.87 4.92
CA SER A 167 9.18 -10.56 5.55
C SER A 167 10.48 -9.78 5.36
N ALA A 168 10.37 -8.53 4.93
CA ALA A 168 11.46 -7.58 4.99
C ALA A 168 11.34 -6.85 6.33
N ASP A 169 11.90 -7.42 7.40
CA ASP A 169 11.91 -6.78 8.71
C ASP A 169 13.28 -6.11 8.95
N PRO A 170 13.40 -4.79 8.78
CA PRO A 170 14.66 -4.08 9.04
C PRO A 170 14.90 -3.80 10.52
N GLN A 171 13.95 -4.07 11.43
CA GLN A 171 14.04 -3.67 12.83
C GLN A 171 14.79 -4.69 13.70
N HIS A 172 14.77 -5.96 13.33
CA HIS A 172 15.37 -7.05 14.10
C HIS A 172 16.66 -7.55 13.46
N SER A 173 17.65 -7.93 14.28
CA SER A 173 18.86 -8.60 13.78
C SER A 173 18.52 -9.97 13.19
N ASN A 174 19.37 -10.50 12.29
CA ASN A 174 19.18 -11.83 11.71
C ASN A 174 19.04 -12.92 12.80
N GLU A 175 19.74 -12.80 13.92
CA GLU A 175 19.66 -13.73 15.04
C GLU A 175 18.31 -13.69 15.74
N GLN A 176 17.77 -12.49 15.97
CA GLN A 176 16.43 -12.30 16.55
C GLN A 176 15.34 -12.82 15.62
N GLN A 177 15.51 -12.64 14.31
CA GLN A 177 14.60 -13.19 13.30
C GLN A 177 14.65 -14.72 13.28
N HIS A 178 15.85 -15.32 13.30
CA HIS A 178 16.00 -16.77 13.38
C HIS A 178 15.36 -17.34 14.64
N ALA A 179 15.58 -16.74 15.81
CA ALA A 179 14.94 -17.18 17.04
C ALA A 179 13.41 -17.19 16.93
N ARG A 180 12.82 -16.13 16.36
CA ARG A 180 11.38 -16.07 16.07
C ARG A 180 10.92 -17.15 15.10
N TYR A 181 11.68 -17.41 14.03
CA TYR A 181 11.35 -18.47 13.08
C TYR A 181 11.45 -19.86 13.69
N ASP A 182 12.42 -20.06 14.58
CA ASP A 182 12.59 -21.29 15.34
C ASP A 182 11.40 -21.50 16.30
N GLU A 183 10.94 -20.45 16.99
CA GLU A 183 9.72 -20.44 17.82
C GLU A 183 8.43 -20.72 17.02
N MET A 184 8.37 -20.23 15.78
CA MET A 184 7.25 -20.50 14.85
C MET A 184 7.31 -21.89 14.21
N GLY A 185 8.36 -22.67 14.49
CA GLY A 185 8.53 -24.02 13.96
C GLY A 185 8.94 -24.05 12.48
N VAL A 186 9.50 -22.97 11.94
CA VAL A 186 9.95 -22.89 10.54
C VAL A 186 11.20 -23.76 10.35
N PRO A 187 11.19 -24.78 9.46
CA PRO A 187 12.30 -25.72 9.33
C PRO A 187 13.52 -25.15 8.59
N PHE A 188 13.27 -24.31 7.58
CA PHE A 188 14.32 -23.70 6.75
C PHE A 188 14.10 -22.20 6.64
N SER A 189 15.16 -21.43 6.82
CA SER A 189 15.18 -19.99 6.55
C SER A 189 16.17 -19.68 5.44
N VAL A 190 15.72 -18.94 4.43
CA VAL A 190 16.53 -18.55 3.27
C VAL A 190 16.78 -17.04 3.35
N ALA A 191 18.05 -16.64 3.34
CA ALA A 191 18.44 -15.24 3.34
C ALA A 191 18.90 -14.81 1.95
N VAL A 192 18.20 -13.82 1.39
CA VAL A 192 18.55 -13.18 0.11
C VAL A 192 19.21 -11.85 0.42
N ASN A 193 20.48 -11.71 0.04
CA ASN A 193 21.27 -10.50 0.27
C ASN A 193 21.88 -9.96 -1.04
N GLU A 194 22.60 -8.85 -0.98
CA GLU A 194 23.27 -8.29 -2.17
C GLU A 194 24.31 -9.25 -2.76
N ASN A 195 24.93 -10.11 -1.95
CA ASN A 195 25.87 -11.11 -2.45
C ASN A 195 25.14 -12.16 -3.28
N THR A 196 23.94 -12.58 -2.88
CA THR A 196 23.09 -13.47 -3.69
C THR A 196 22.83 -12.90 -5.07
N ILE A 197 22.62 -11.59 -5.18
CA ILE A 197 22.41 -10.94 -6.48
C ILE A 197 23.66 -11.08 -7.37
N LYS A 198 24.85 -10.95 -6.78
CA LYS A 198 26.13 -11.00 -7.51
C LYS A 198 26.56 -12.43 -7.85
N THR A 199 26.34 -13.38 -6.95
CA THR A 199 26.87 -14.75 -7.04
C THR A 199 25.84 -15.78 -7.46
N GLY A 200 24.55 -15.47 -7.35
CA GLY A 200 23.45 -16.43 -7.52
C GLY A 200 23.28 -17.39 -6.34
N ILE A 201 24.04 -17.23 -5.25
CA ILE A 201 24.03 -18.15 -4.11
C ILE A 201 23.28 -17.53 -2.93
N THR A 202 22.22 -18.20 -2.46
CA THR A 202 21.49 -17.85 -1.25
C THR A 202 22.03 -18.61 -0.04
N LEU A 203 21.96 -17.99 1.13
CA LEU A 203 22.26 -18.67 2.39
C LEU A 203 21.00 -19.38 2.90
N VAL A 204 21.12 -20.66 3.26
CA VAL A 204 20.00 -21.48 3.75
C VAL A 204 20.37 -22.01 5.12
N ARG A 205 19.62 -21.61 6.14
CA ARG A 205 19.77 -22.11 7.50
C ARG A 205 18.72 -23.17 7.79
N ASN A 206 19.16 -24.31 8.30
CA ASN A 206 18.29 -25.35 8.85
C ASN A 206 18.16 -25.15 10.37
N ARG A 207 16.92 -25.15 10.89
CA ARG A 207 16.62 -24.98 12.32
C ARG A 207 17.31 -26.02 13.20
N ASP A 208 17.20 -27.30 12.83
CA ASP A 208 17.57 -28.42 13.70
C ASP A 208 19.09 -28.60 13.80
N THR A 209 19.83 -28.22 12.75
CA THR A 209 21.30 -28.33 12.72
C THR A 209 22.00 -27.01 12.90
N THR A 210 21.29 -25.89 12.79
CA THR A 210 21.79 -24.50 12.81
C THR A 210 22.86 -24.16 11.78
N VAL A 211 23.18 -25.10 10.87
CA VAL A 211 24.15 -24.92 9.79
C VAL A 211 23.64 -23.85 8.83
N LYS A 212 24.53 -22.96 8.41
CA LYS A 212 24.30 -21.84 7.49
C LYS A 212 24.93 -22.12 6.13
#